data_AF-A0A7J3TCX7-F1
#
_entry.id   AF-A0A7J3TCX7-F1
#
_cell.length_a   1.000
_cell.length_b   1.000
_cell.length_c   1.000
_cell.angle_alpha   90.00
_cell.angle_beta   90.00
_cell.angle_gamma   90.00
#
_symmetry.space_group_name_H-M   'P 1'
#
loop_
_entity.id
_entity.type
_entity.pdbx_description
1 polymer ?
#
loop_
_entity_poly.entity_id
_entity_poly.type
_entity_poly.pdbx_seq_one_letter_code
_entity_poly.pdbx_strand_id
1 'polypeptide(L)' 'MVEMILVYDKGGKHGEICNTLMIPTGVEYKLVHDFTESVLEKEKPTSVMIYVDGKIEKPVEDLLLRERRDFLLILLMEKD' A
#
# COMPACT_ATOMS: atom_id res chain seq x y z
N MET A 1 15.35 6.43 -10.20
CA MET A 1 14.81 5.47 -9.21
C MET A 1 13.66 4.78 -9.89
N VAL A 2 13.52 3.46 -9.77
CA VAL A 2 12.31 2.79 -10.23
C VAL A 2 11.23 3.11 -9.23
N GLU A 3 10.10 3.66 -9.69
CA GLU A 3 8.96 3.96 -8.83
C GLU A 3 8.22 2.64 -8.54
N MET A 4 8.23 2.21 -7.28
CA MET A 4 7.50 1.03 -6.82
C MET A 4 6.39 1.45 -5.87
N ILE A 5 5.17 1.00 -6.16
CA ILE A 5 4.00 1.18 -5.31
C ILE A 5 3.69 -0.12 -4.56
N LEU A 6 3.76 -0.09 -3.23
CA LEU A 6 3.29 -1.18 -2.40
C LEU A 6 1.80 -0.97 -2.09
N VAL A 7 0.96 -1.90 -2.51
CA VAL A 7 -0.49 -1.86 -2.30
C VAL A 7 -0.85 -2.81 -1.17
N TYR A 8 -1.31 -2.27 -0.05
CA TYR A 8 -1.86 -3.06 1.05
C TYR A 8 -3.37 -3.24 0.88
N ASP A 9 -3.78 -4.47 0.59
CA ASP A 9 -5.17 -4.89 0.48
C ASP A 9 -5.41 -6.07 1.43
N LYS A 10 -5.79 -5.75 2.66
CA LYS A 10 -6.05 -6.75 3.69
C LYS A 10 -7.11 -7.77 3.27
N GLY A 11 -8.17 -7.30 2.60
CA GLY A 11 -9.31 -8.12 2.23
C GLY A 11 -9.07 -9.00 1.01
N GLY A 12 -8.02 -8.72 0.23
CA GLY A 12 -7.73 -9.41 -1.03
C GLY A 12 -8.80 -9.21 -2.11
N LYS A 13 -9.72 -8.26 -1.91
CA LYS A 13 -10.87 -8.02 -2.80
C LYS A 13 -10.49 -7.10 -3.97
N HIS A 14 -9.39 -6.38 -3.86
CA HIS A 14 -9.02 -5.30 -4.76
C HIS A 14 -7.88 -5.67 -5.71
N GLY A 15 -7.43 -6.93 -5.71
CA GLY A 15 -6.36 -7.39 -6.58
C GLY A 15 -6.65 -7.17 -8.08
N GLU A 16 -7.85 -7.55 -8.54
CA GLU A 16 -8.24 -7.39 -9.95
C GLU A 16 -8.34 -5.94 -10.38
N ILE A 17 -8.94 -5.08 -9.54
CA ILE A 17 -9.06 -3.64 -9.85
C ILE A 17 -7.69 -2.96 -9.83
N CYS A 18 -6.81 -3.31 -8.89
CA CYS A 18 -5.43 -2.80 -8.87
C CYS A 18 -4.67 -3.21 -10.14
N ASN A 19 -4.76 -4.47 -10.55
CA ASN A 19 -4.12 -4.92 -11.79
C ASN A 19 -4.64 -4.14 -13.00
N THR A 20 -5.95 -3.98 -13.10
CA THR A 20 -6.60 -3.27 -14.20
C THR A 20 -6.16 -1.81 -14.29
N LEU A 21 -6.00 -1.14 -13.14
CA LEU A 21 -5.61 0.27 -13.09
C LEU A 21 -4.11 0.48 -13.24
N MET A 22 -3.28 -0.43 -12.70
CA MET A 22 -1.83 -0.25 -12.62
C MET A 22 -1.12 -0.73 -13.89
N ILE A 23 -1.53 -1.84 -14.50
CA ILE A 23 -0.88 -2.39 -15.71
C ILE A 23 -0.73 -1.34 -16.82
N PRO A 24 -1.75 -0.52 -17.17
CA PRO A 24 -1.62 0.48 -18.23
C PRO A 24 -0.63 1.61 -17.92
N THR A 25 -0.34 1.86 -16.64
CA THR A 25 0.56 2.95 -16.21
C THR A 25 2.03 2.58 -16.39
N GLY A 26 2.36 1.30 -16.49
CA GLY A 26 3.74 0.80 -16.52
C GLY A 26 4.50 0.97 -15.19
N VAL A 27 3.82 1.42 -14.13
CA VAL A 27 4.38 1.56 -12.78
C VAL A 27 4.51 0.18 -12.15
N GLU A 28 5.66 -0.10 -11.54
CA GLU A 28 5.85 -1.32 -10.78
C GLU A 28 5.03 -1.26 -9.50
N TYR A 29 4.27 -2.32 -9.21
CA TYR A 29 3.52 -2.41 -7.97
C TYR A 29 3.52 -3.83 -7.41
N LYS A 30 3.31 -3.92 -6.10
CA LYS A 30 3.20 -5.18 -5.39
C LYS A 30 2.01 -5.16 -4.46
N LEU A 31 1.14 -6.15 -4.59
CA LEU A 31 0.04 -6.36 -3.65
C LEU A 31 0.53 -7.17 -2.45
N VAL A 32 0.20 -6.71 -1.24
CA VAL A 32 0.48 -7.41 0.01
C VAL A 32 -0.77 -7.47 0.89
N HIS A 33 -0.92 -8.58 1.60
CA HIS A 33 -2.02 -8.80 2.56
C HIS A 33 -1.57 -8.63 4.01
N ASP A 34 -0.26 -8.53 4.24
CA ASP A 34 0.34 -8.24 5.53
C ASP A 34 1.30 -7.06 5.37
N PHE A 35 1.13 -6.04 6.22
CA PHE A 35 1.88 -4.79 6.14
C PHE A 35 2.78 -4.67 7.37
N THR A 36 4.05 -5.02 7.18
CA THR A 36 5.05 -5.05 8.25
C THR A 36 6.30 -4.27 7.86
N GLU A 37 7.12 -3.92 8.85
CA GLU A 37 8.43 -3.29 8.65
C GLU A 37 9.32 -4.09 7.70
N SER A 38 9.33 -5.42 7.84
CA SER A 38 10.14 -6.30 6.99
C SER A 38 9.76 -6.22 5.50
N VAL A 39 8.49 -5.97 5.19
CA VAL A 39 8.03 -5.75 3.82
C VAL A 39 8.54 -4.40 3.31
N LEU A 40 8.48 -3.35 4.13
CA LEU A 40 8.99 -2.02 3.76
C LEU A 40 10.51 -2.04 3.52
N GLU A 41 11.28 -2.70 4.38
CA GLU A 41 12.74 -2.81 4.25
C GLU A 41 13.17 -3.59 3.01
N LYS A 42 12.41 -4.64 2.67
CA LYS A 42 12.71 -5.51 1.53
C LYS A 42 12.34 -4.86 0.21
N GLU A 43 11.12 -4.33 0.12
CA GLU A 43 10.57 -3.82 -1.13
C GLU A 43 10.99 -2.37 -1.39
N LYS A 44 11.31 -1.60 -0.33
CA LYS A 44 11.73 -0.19 -0.40
C LYS A 44 10.82 0.65 -1.31
N PRO A 45 9.50 0.65 -1.08
CA PRO A 45 8.57 1.32 -1.97
C PRO A 45 8.80 2.83 -1.95
N THR A 46 8.60 3.47 -3.09
CA THR A 46 8.54 4.95 -3.16
C THR A 46 7.16 5.46 -2.77
N SER A 47 6.15 4.61 -2.83
CA SER A 47 4.79 4.93 -2.38
C SER A 47 4.10 3.71 -1.78
N VAL A 48 3.31 3.94 -0.74
CA VAL A 48 2.46 2.93 -0.10
C VAL A 48 1.01 3.36 -0.29
N MET A 49 0.20 2.47 -0.86
CA MET A 49 -1.23 2.65 -1.04
C MET A 49 -1.99 1.70 -0.11
N ILE A 50 -2.89 2.22 0.70
CA ILE A 50 -3.69 1.43 1.65
C ILE A 50 -5.16 1.61 1.36
N TYR A 51 -5.86 0.50 1.13
CA TYR A 51 -7.31 0.47 1.17
C TYR A 51 -7.80 0.37 2.61
N VAL A 52 -8.55 1.39 3.04
CA VAL A 52 -9.08 1.51 4.39
C VAL A 52 -10.58 1.19 4.36
N ASP A 53 -10.91 -0.01 4.82
CA ASP A 53 -12.29 -0.45 5.07
C ASP A 53 -12.69 -0.05 6.50
N GLY A 54 -13.28 1.14 6.64
CA GLY A 54 -13.65 1.74 7.92
C GLY A 54 -12.49 2.39 8.68
N LYS A 55 -11.62 1.60 9.32
CA LYS A 55 -10.50 2.11 10.14
C LYS A 55 -9.19 1.37 9.85
N ILE A 56 -8.09 2.12 9.87
CA ILE A 56 -6.74 1.54 9.85
C ILE A 56 -6.53 0.79 11.16
N GLU A 57 -5.94 -0.39 11.08
CA GLU A 57 -5.62 -1.17 12.27
C GLU A 57 -4.47 -0.52 13.02
N LYS A 58 -4.58 -0.47 14.34
CA LYS A 58 -3.58 0.18 15.20
C LYS A 58 -2.12 -0.24 14.91
N PRO A 59 -1.79 -1.52 14.66
CA PRO A 59 -0.42 -1.90 14.30
C PRO A 59 0.07 -1.28 12.99
N VAL A 60 -0.80 -1.15 11.99
CA VAL A 60 -0.48 -0.51 10.70
C VAL A 60 -0.34 1.00 10.89
N GLU A 61 -1.24 1.61 11.66
CA GLU A 61 -1.15 3.02 12.03
C GLU A 61 0.16 3.33 12.75
N ASP A 62 0.50 2.58 13.80
CA ASP A 62 1.72 2.76 14.58
C ASP A 62 2.97 2.63 13.70
N LEU A 63 2.98 1.67 12.75
CA LEU A 63 4.05 1.52 11.77
C LEU A 63 4.17 2.75 10.85
N LEU A 64 3.08 3.19 10.23
CA LEU A 64 3.07 4.37 9.35
C LEU A 64 3.50 5.65 10.06
N LEU A 65 3.12 5.80 11.34
CA LEU A 65 3.50 6.96 12.15
C LEU A 65 4.98 6.94 12.52
N ARG A 66 5.64 5.77 12.50
CA ARG A 66 7.08 5.61 12.74
C ARG A 66 7.91 5.82 11.47
N GLU A 67 7.49 5.27 10.34
CA GLU A 67 8.22 5.26 9.07
C GLU A 67 8.09 6.56 8.23
N ARG A 68 7.63 7.67 8.83
CA ARG A 68 7.09 8.90 8.19
C ARG A 68 7.89 9.60 7.07
N ARG A 69 9.06 9.13 6.64
CA ARG A 69 9.97 9.88 5.75
C ARG A 69 10.37 9.19 4.45
N ASP A 70 10.10 7.89 4.28
CA ASP A 70 10.74 7.14 3.19
C ASP A 70 9.82 6.85 2.00
N PHE A 71 8.52 7.14 2.10
CA PHE A 71 7.56 6.91 1.02
C PHE A 71 6.37 7.89 1.06
N LEU A 72 5.74 8.09 -0.10
CA LEU A 72 4.43 8.74 -0.19
C LEU A 72 3.34 7.79 0.32
N LEU A 73 2.56 8.20 1.32
CA LEU A 73 1.40 7.45 1.79
C LEU A 73 0.12 7.92 1.07
N ILE A 74 -0.58 6.97 0.43
CA ILE A 74 -1.88 7.17 -0.22
C ILE A 74 -2.92 6.32 0.53
N LEU A 75 -3.92 6.98 1.11
CA LEU A 75 -5.04 6.31 1.77
C LEU A 75 -6.26 6.37 0.86
N LEU A 76 -6.79 5.20 0.52
CA LEU A 76 -8.02 5.05 -0.25
C LEU A 76 -9.12 4.54 0.67
N MET A 77 -10.21 5.29 0.76
CA MET A 77 -11.41 4.88 1.47
C MET A 77 -12.55 4.78 0.46
N GLU A 78 -13.32 3.69 0.54
CA GLU A 78 -14.64 3.70 -0.09
C GLU A 78 -15.49 4.77 0.58
N LYS A 79 -16.20 5.54 -0.24
CA LYS A 79 -17.12 6.55 0.24
C LYS A 79 -18.46 5.87 0.49
N ASP A 80 -18.91 5.86 1.73
CA ASP A 80 -20.30 5.54 2.10
C ASP A 80 -21.30 6.44 1.33
#